data_AF-A0A0G1KEC8-F1
#
_entry.id   AF-A0A0G1KEC8-F1
#
_cell.length_a   1.000
_cell.length_b   1.000
_cell.length_c   1.000
_cell.angle_alpha   90.00
_cell.angle_beta   90.00
_cell.angle_gamma   90.00
#
_symmetry.space_group_name_H-M   'P 1'
#
loop_
_entity.id
_entity.type
_entity.pdbx_description
1 polymer ?
#
loop_
_entity_poly.entity_id
_entity_poly.type
_entity_poly.pdbx_seq_one_letter_code
_entity_poly.pdbx_strand_id
1 'polypeptide(L)'
;MKKINLKQVFEYVEKYISVFHQKRLDCMRNKIKLMKILKQKNPYLFKAKNVLTAQDLIKGFLDAFLQSQEETFFGDFIEGLAIFICDKSYGAKKSELTGIDLEFEKDNTIYVVEIKAGWNWGNSSQIKQLRTNFEKAKKILSSRTGKKVLAVNGCCFGKDNKPDKGGYLKLCGQRFWEFISGNEKLYIDIVEPIGYKAKEKNEEFVENYAQIINKLTLEFSQKFCDDGKINWEKLVVYNSGFEKIIKK
;
A
#
# COMPACT_ATOMS: atom_id res chain seq x y z
N MET A 1 19.66 -7.06 23.84
CA MET A 1 19.15 -6.81 22.47
C MET A 1 19.70 -7.90 21.55
N LYS A 2 18.87 -8.54 20.73
CA LYS A 2 19.36 -9.51 19.73
C LYS A 2 19.64 -8.76 18.44
N LYS A 3 20.86 -8.84 17.93
CA LYS A 3 21.21 -8.26 16.62
C LYS A 3 20.39 -8.98 15.55
N ILE A 4 19.65 -8.22 14.73
CA ILE A 4 18.84 -8.79 13.64
C ILE A 4 19.73 -9.59 12.70
N ASN A 5 19.34 -10.83 12.38
CA ASN A 5 20.05 -11.66 11.42
C ASN A 5 19.50 -11.38 10.02
N LEU A 6 20.31 -10.77 9.15
CA LEU A 6 19.92 -10.43 7.77
C LEU A 6 19.51 -11.68 6.96
N LYS A 7 20.06 -12.86 7.28
CA LYS A 7 19.63 -14.11 6.64
C LYS A 7 18.16 -14.42 6.93
N GLN A 8 17.69 -14.19 8.16
CA GLN A 8 16.28 -14.40 8.51
C GLN A 8 15.37 -13.37 7.84
N VAL A 9 15.86 -12.14 7.66
CA VAL A 9 15.15 -11.10 6.90
C VAL A 9 15.04 -11.52 5.43
N PHE A 10 16.12 -12.03 4.85
CA PHE A 10 16.13 -12.55 3.47
C PHE A 10 15.13 -13.69 3.30
N GLU A 11 15.16 -14.71 4.17
CA GLU A 11 14.26 -15.87 4.13
C GLU A 11 12.78 -15.44 4.26
N TYR A 12 12.49 -14.47 5.15
CA TYR A 12 11.15 -13.91 5.27
C TYR A 12 10.74 -13.22 3.97
N VAL A 13 11.58 -12.32 3.46
CA VAL A 13 11.27 -11.57 2.24
C VAL A 13 11.04 -12.52 1.07
N GLU A 14 11.93 -13.50 0.83
CA GLU A 14 11.79 -14.46 -0.27
C GLU A 14 10.45 -15.23 -0.18
N LYS A 15 10.08 -15.66 1.03
CA LYS A 15 8.82 -16.37 1.28
C LYS A 15 7.60 -15.50 0.99
N TYR A 16 7.56 -14.27 1.50
CA TYR A 16 6.35 -13.44 1.48
C TYR A 16 6.24 -12.51 0.26
N ILE A 17 7.36 -12.16 -0.39
CA ILE A 17 7.33 -11.37 -1.63
C ILE A 17 6.67 -12.14 -2.77
N SER A 18 6.79 -13.48 -2.77
CA SER A 18 6.08 -14.35 -3.73
C SER A 18 4.55 -14.15 -3.68
N VAL A 19 4.00 -13.91 -2.48
CA VAL A 19 2.57 -13.64 -2.28
C VAL A 19 2.16 -12.32 -2.93
N PHE A 20 3.01 -11.29 -2.87
CA PHE A 20 2.77 -10.03 -3.58
C PHE A 20 2.69 -10.25 -5.10
N HIS A 21 3.65 -10.98 -5.68
CA HIS A 21 3.64 -11.31 -7.11
C HIS A 21 2.41 -12.14 -7.51
N GLN A 22 2.01 -13.12 -6.69
CA GLN A 22 0.81 -13.92 -6.96
C GLN A 22 -0.46 -13.06 -6.90
N LYS A 23 -0.64 -12.22 -5.87
CA LYS A 23 -1.78 -11.29 -5.76
C LYS A 23 -1.87 -10.35 -6.95
N ARG A 24 -0.73 -9.90 -7.47
CA ARG A 24 -0.62 -9.04 -8.66
C ARG A 24 -1.11 -9.78 -9.91
N LEU A 25 -0.66 -11.01 -10.15
CA LEU A 25 -1.13 -11.87 -11.24
C LEU A 25 -2.61 -12.25 -11.12
N ASP A 26 -3.07 -12.61 -9.92
CA ASP A 26 -4.47 -12.96 -9.67
C ASP A 26 -5.40 -11.76 -9.90
N CYS A 27 -4.98 -10.56 -9.49
CA CYS A 27 -5.73 -9.34 -9.77
C CYS A 27 -5.87 -9.13 -11.27
N MET A 28 -4.79 -9.36 -12.01
CA MET A 28 -4.77 -9.22 -13.45
C MET A 28 -5.73 -10.22 -14.13
N ARG A 29 -5.67 -11.49 -13.74
CA ARG A 29 -6.50 -12.56 -14.32
C ARG A 29 -7.98 -12.43 -13.99
N ASN A 30 -8.31 -12.07 -12.75
CA ASN A 30 -9.66 -12.30 -12.22
C ASN A 30 -10.46 -11.02 -11.95
N LYS A 31 -9.79 -9.87 -11.74
CA LYS A 31 -10.46 -8.63 -11.29
C LYS A 31 -10.60 -7.57 -12.37
N ILE A 32 -9.90 -7.72 -13.48
CA ILE A 32 -9.92 -6.77 -14.61
C ILE A 32 -11.16 -7.06 -15.47
N LYS A 33 -12.09 -6.11 -15.49
CA LYS A 33 -13.22 -6.08 -16.41
C LYS A 33 -13.36 -4.66 -16.93
N LEU A 34 -13.50 -4.48 -18.24
CA LEU A 34 -13.59 -3.16 -18.89
C LEU A 34 -14.58 -2.25 -18.16
N MET A 35 -15.81 -2.71 -18.05
CA MET A 35 -16.92 -1.97 -17.45
C MET A 35 -16.63 -1.54 -16.00
N LYS A 36 -15.98 -2.39 -15.20
CA LYS A 36 -15.59 -2.06 -13.82
C LYS A 36 -14.51 -0.97 -13.78
N ILE A 37 -13.52 -1.06 -14.66
CA ILE A 37 -12.43 -0.08 -14.75
C ILE A 37 -12.99 1.28 -15.16
N LEU A 38 -13.84 1.29 -16.19
CA LEU A 38 -14.48 2.51 -16.67
C LEU A 38 -15.32 3.19 -15.59
N LYS A 39 -15.95 2.46 -14.66
CA LYS A 39 -16.69 3.04 -13.52
C LYS A 39 -15.81 3.69 -12.46
N GLN A 40 -14.56 3.24 -12.30
CA GLN A 40 -13.69 3.65 -11.19
C GLN A 40 -12.70 4.75 -11.54
N LYS A 41 -12.50 5.01 -12.84
CA LYS A 41 -11.51 5.99 -13.32
C LYS A 41 -12.19 7.27 -13.78
N ASN A 42 -11.42 8.36 -13.80
CA ASN A 42 -11.92 9.69 -14.11
C ASN A 42 -11.76 9.96 -15.62
N PRO A 43 -12.81 9.84 -16.46
CA PRO A 43 -12.70 10.08 -17.89
C PRO A 43 -12.37 11.55 -18.22
N TYR A 44 -12.79 12.51 -17.39
CA TYR A 44 -12.51 13.93 -17.60
C TYR A 44 -11.01 14.24 -17.56
N LEU A 45 -10.25 13.58 -16.69
CA LEU A 45 -8.79 13.73 -16.64
C LEU A 45 -8.13 13.33 -17.96
N PHE A 46 -8.59 12.24 -18.58
CA PHE A 46 -8.02 11.76 -19.84
C PHE A 46 -8.49 12.59 -21.03
N LYS A 47 -9.70 13.14 -20.97
CA LYS A 47 -10.14 14.17 -21.93
C LYS A 47 -9.27 15.42 -21.86
N ALA A 48 -8.95 15.90 -20.66
CA ALA A 48 -8.08 17.06 -20.46
C ALA A 48 -6.64 16.82 -20.93
N LYS A 49 -6.16 15.56 -20.88
CA LYS A 49 -4.88 15.14 -21.46
C LYS A 49 -4.86 15.02 -22.99
N ASN A 50 -5.98 15.33 -23.65
CA ASN A 50 -6.15 15.16 -25.09
C ASN A 50 -5.81 13.74 -25.59
N VAL A 51 -6.27 12.72 -24.86
CA VAL A 51 -6.09 11.32 -25.29
C VAL A 51 -6.98 11.05 -26.50
N LEU A 52 -6.37 10.59 -27.61
CA LEU A 52 -7.05 10.39 -28.88
C LEU A 52 -7.31 8.91 -29.21
N THR A 53 -6.44 8.01 -28.75
CA THR A 53 -6.53 6.59 -29.09
C THR A 53 -7.21 5.79 -27.98
N ALA A 54 -7.98 4.77 -28.37
CA ALA A 54 -8.58 3.82 -27.44
C ALA A 54 -7.53 3.12 -26.58
N GLN A 55 -6.39 2.74 -27.19
CA GLN A 55 -5.30 2.07 -26.50
C GLN A 55 -4.70 2.93 -25.39
N ASP A 56 -4.41 4.21 -25.66
CA ASP A 56 -3.84 5.12 -24.65
C ASP A 56 -4.79 5.34 -23.49
N LEU A 57 -6.09 5.47 -23.77
CA LEU A 57 -7.11 5.63 -22.73
C LEU A 57 -7.20 4.37 -21.86
N ILE A 58 -7.31 3.20 -22.47
CA ILE A 58 -7.38 1.93 -21.76
C ILE A 58 -6.11 1.64 -21.00
N LYS A 59 -4.94 1.89 -21.59
CA LYS A 59 -3.65 1.78 -20.91
C LYS A 59 -3.61 2.62 -19.66
N GLY A 60 -3.97 3.90 -19.78
CA GLY A 60 -3.95 4.82 -18.65
C GLY A 60 -4.91 4.45 -17.53
N PHE A 61 -6.10 3.93 -17.87
CA PHE A 61 -7.04 3.40 -16.89
C PHE A 61 -6.56 2.12 -16.22
N LEU A 62 -6.01 1.19 -17.01
CA LEU A 62 -5.49 -0.08 -16.53
C LEU A 62 -4.28 0.12 -15.61
N ASP A 63 -3.31 0.95 -16.00
CA ASP A 63 -2.12 1.25 -15.21
C ASP A 63 -2.51 1.90 -13.88
N ALA A 64 -3.41 2.90 -13.92
CA ALA A 64 -3.91 3.54 -12.71
C ALA A 64 -4.71 2.58 -11.81
N PHE A 65 -5.33 1.54 -12.37
CA PHE A 65 -6.01 0.48 -11.60
C PHE A 65 -4.99 -0.44 -10.95
N LEU A 66 -4.05 -0.98 -11.72
CA LEU A 66 -3.01 -1.88 -11.24
C LEU A 66 -2.16 -1.22 -10.15
N GLN A 67 -1.72 0.03 -10.35
CA GLN A 67 -0.91 0.75 -9.36
C GLN A 67 -1.62 0.84 -8.01
N SER A 68 -2.90 1.21 -7.98
CA SER A 68 -3.65 1.31 -6.72
C SER A 68 -3.79 -0.04 -5.97
N GLN A 69 -3.85 -1.13 -6.72
CA GLN A 69 -3.89 -2.48 -6.15
C GLN A 69 -2.51 -2.92 -5.66
N GLU A 70 -1.45 -2.64 -6.43
CA GLU A 70 -0.06 -2.94 -6.09
C GLU A 70 0.36 -2.20 -4.81
N GLU A 71 0.01 -0.91 -4.66
CA GLU A 71 0.26 -0.13 -3.45
C GLU A 71 -0.40 -0.78 -2.21
N THR A 72 -1.63 -1.29 -2.38
CA THR A 72 -2.33 -2.00 -1.30
C THR A 72 -1.60 -3.30 -0.92
N PHE A 73 -1.30 -4.15 -1.90
CA PHE A 73 -0.64 -5.44 -1.66
C PHE A 73 0.77 -5.28 -1.09
N PHE A 74 1.51 -4.28 -1.57
CA PHE A 74 2.84 -3.98 -1.09
C PHE A 74 2.82 -3.34 0.30
N GLY A 75 1.80 -2.52 0.59
CA GLY A 75 1.53 -2.00 1.94
C GLY A 75 1.39 -3.12 2.97
N ASP A 76 0.54 -4.11 2.68
CA ASP A 76 0.38 -5.29 3.56
C ASP A 76 1.72 -6.03 3.79
N PHE A 77 2.48 -6.21 2.70
CA PHE A 77 3.77 -6.90 2.75
C PHE A 77 4.80 -6.15 3.61
N ILE A 78 4.96 -4.83 3.39
CA ILE A 78 5.98 -4.05 4.08
C ILE A 78 5.63 -3.84 5.56
N GLU A 79 4.36 -3.76 5.90
CA GLU A 79 3.88 -3.79 7.29
C GLU A 79 4.25 -5.11 7.97
N GLY A 80 3.95 -6.24 7.33
CA GLY A 80 4.30 -7.57 7.83
C GLY A 80 5.80 -7.74 8.04
N LEU A 81 6.62 -7.24 7.12
CA LEU A 81 8.09 -7.23 7.24
C LEU A 81 8.56 -6.43 8.46
N ALA A 82 8.00 -5.24 8.67
CA ALA A 82 8.35 -4.40 9.81
C ALA A 82 7.97 -5.07 11.15
N ILE A 83 6.78 -5.68 11.23
CA ILE A 83 6.37 -6.46 12.43
C ILE A 83 7.35 -7.61 12.69
N PHE A 84 7.69 -8.38 11.65
CA PHE A 84 8.62 -9.51 11.76
C PHE A 84 10.00 -9.07 12.27
N ILE A 85 10.55 -7.98 11.72
CA ILE A 85 11.84 -7.45 12.14
C ILE A 85 11.80 -7.00 13.61
N CYS A 86 10.72 -6.33 14.01
CA CYS A 86 10.55 -5.87 15.39
C CYS A 86 10.40 -7.04 16.36
N ASP A 87 9.69 -8.11 15.98
CA ASP A 87 9.61 -9.35 16.75
C ASP A 87 11.00 -9.97 16.97
N LYS A 88 11.80 -10.10 15.89
CA LYS A 88 13.12 -10.71 16.00
C LYS A 88 14.11 -9.89 16.83
N SER A 89 13.95 -8.57 16.84
CA SER A 89 14.87 -7.65 17.52
C SER A 89 14.48 -7.42 18.99
N TYR A 90 13.17 -7.29 19.25
CA TYR A 90 12.63 -6.83 20.54
C TYR A 90 11.46 -7.66 21.08
N GLY A 91 11.07 -8.77 20.44
CA GLY A 91 9.95 -9.60 20.86
C GLY A 91 8.59 -8.91 20.74
N ALA A 92 8.45 -8.04 19.73
CA ALA A 92 7.21 -7.35 19.41
C ALA A 92 6.05 -8.31 19.16
N LYS A 93 4.86 -7.88 19.58
CA LYS A 93 3.60 -8.61 19.39
C LYS A 93 2.64 -7.77 18.58
N LYS A 94 1.80 -8.41 17.79
CA LYS A 94 0.68 -7.73 17.14
C LYS A 94 -0.28 -7.20 18.22
N SER A 95 -0.69 -5.95 18.10
CA SER A 95 -1.59 -5.33 19.08
C SER A 95 -3.04 -5.79 18.86
N GLU A 96 -3.80 -5.84 19.95
CA GLU A 96 -5.27 -5.98 19.91
C GLU A 96 -5.98 -4.62 20.04
N LEU A 97 -5.22 -3.54 20.25
CA LEU A 97 -5.74 -2.19 20.43
C LEU A 97 -6.06 -1.58 19.06
N THR A 98 -7.22 -0.93 18.96
CA THR A 98 -7.66 -0.31 17.71
C THR A 98 -6.66 0.70 17.18
N GLY A 99 -6.23 0.49 15.93
CA GLY A 99 -5.31 1.39 15.23
C GLY A 99 -3.85 1.27 15.69
N ILE A 100 -3.48 0.18 16.36
CA ILE A 100 -2.10 -0.15 16.71
C ILE A 100 -1.73 -1.45 15.99
N ASP A 101 -0.59 -1.49 15.32
CA ASP A 101 -0.15 -2.67 14.56
C ASP A 101 0.73 -3.57 15.42
N LEU A 102 1.63 -2.99 16.22
CA LEU A 102 2.47 -3.76 17.14
C LEU A 102 2.75 -3.03 18.45
N GLU A 103 3.10 -3.83 19.45
CA GLU A 103 3.55 -3.42 20.78
C GLU A 103 4.86 -4.13 21.11
N PHE A 104 5.82 -3.41 21.70
CA PHE A 104 7.04 -4.00 22.23
C PHE A 104 7.60 -3.20 23.40
N GLU A 105 8.46 -3.83 24.19
CA GLU A 105 9.13 -3.17 25.31
C GLU A 105 10.62 -3.02 25.02
N LYS A 106 11.14 -1.83 25.29
CA LYS A 106 12.58 -1.52 25.21
C LYS A 106 12.92 -0.51 26.30
N ASP A 107 13.99 -0.77 27.05
CA ASP A 107 14.50 0.12 28.10
C ASP A 107 13.41 0.55 29.11
N ASN A 108 12.63 -0.44 29.60
CA ASN A 108 11.49 -0.26 30.51
C ASN A 108 10.40 0.71 30.01
N THR A 109 10.33 0.91 28.69
CA THR A 109 9.31 1.72 28.00
C THR A 109 8.55 0.83 27.02
N ILE A 110 7.22 0.91 27.08
CA ILE A 110 6.34 0.25 26.12
C ILE A 110 6.16 1.16 24.91
N TYR A 111 6.37 0.64 23.71
CA TYR A 111 6.12 1.34 22.46
C TYR A 111 4.89 0.75 21.80
N VAL A 112 3.93 1.62 21.48
CA VAL A 112 2.78 1.30 20.61
C VAL A 112 3.02 1.92 19.24
N VAL A 113 2.90 1.11 18.20
CA VAL A 113 3.29 1.52 16.85
C VAL A 113 2.13 1.36 15.88
N GLU A 114 1.80 2.42 15.15
CA GLU A 114 0.97 2.37 13.94
C GLU A 114 1.88 2.57 12.72
N ILE A 115 1.97 1.54 11.88
CA ILE A 115 2.83 1.43 10.70
C ILE A 115 2.06 1.92 9.47
N LYS A 116 2.76 2.63 8.61
CA LYS A 116 2.28 3.11 7.31
C LYS A 116 3.37 2.91 6.28
N ALA A 117 2.99 2.62 5.04
CA ALA A 117 3.96 2.48 3.97
C ALA A 117 4.75 3.78 3.78
N GLY A 118 4.07 4.91 3.57
CA GLY A 118 4.68 6.20 3.26
C GLY A 118 4.48 7.28 4.32
N TRP A 119 5.36 8.28 4.32
CA TRP A 119 5.29 9.42 5.24
C TRP A 119 4.05 10.31 5.04
N ASN A 120 3.51 10.43 3.82
CA ASN A 120 2.34 11.27 3.50
C ASN A 120 1.08 10.43 3.31
N TRP A 121 0.74 9.62 4.31
CA TRP A 121 -0.28 8.57 4.20
C TRP A 121 -1.71 9.04 4.50
N GLY A 122 -1.88 10.17 5.19
CA GLY A 122 -3.16 10.52 5.80
C GLY A 122 -3.49 12.01 5.70
N ASN A 123 -4.76 12.29 5.41
CA ASN A 123 -5.32 13.63 5.52
C ASN A 123 -5.58 14.01 7.00
N SER A 124 -6.07 15.22 7.24
CA SER A 124 -6.29 15.75 8.59
C SER A 124 -7.21 14.90 9.47
N SER A 125 -8.25 14.26 8.91
CA SER A 125 -9.17 13.41 9.68
C SER A 125 -8.50 12.11 10.09
N GLN A 126 -7.71 11.50 9.20
CA GLN A 126 -6.93 10.29 9.50
C GLN A 126 -5.87 10.56 10.57
N ILE A 127 -5.18 11.70 10.51
CA ILE A 127 -4.21 12.10 11.55
C ILE A 127 -4.89 12.36 12.91
N LYS A 128 -6.10 12.93 12.91
CA LYS A 128 -6.88 13.08 14.15
C LYS A 128 -7.27 11.73 14.75
N GLN A 129 -7.63 10.75 13.91
CA GLN A 129 -7.96 9.41 14.35
C GLN A 129 -6.73 8.67 14.94
N LEU A 130 -5.56 8.76 14.28
CA LEU A 130 -4.28 8.25 14.78
C LEU A 130 -4.02 8.74 16.22
N ARG A 131 -4.11 10.06 16.44
CA ARG A 131 -3.89 10.66 17.77
C ARG A 131 -4.86 10.10 18.80
N THR A 132 -6.13 9.97 18.43
CA THR A 132 -7.16 9.42 19.31
C THR A 132 -6.86 7.97 19.70
N ASN A 133 -6.44 7.15 18.73
CA ASN A 133 -6.07 5.76 18.96
C ASN A 133 -4.84 5.66 19.89
N PHE A 134 -3.81 6.46 19.64
CA PHE A 134 -2.61 6.50 20.48
C PHE A 134 -2.90 6.92 21.92
N GLU A 135 -3.69 7.97 22.14
CA GLU A 135 -4.03 8.39 23.50
C GLU A 135 -4.81 7.32 24.27
N LYS A 136 -5.75 6.63 23.59
CA LYS A 136 -6.46 5.48 24.17
C LYS A 136 -5.50 4.34 24.51
N ALA A 137 -4.62 3.97 23.59
CA ALA A 137 -3.67 2.88 23.78
C ALA A 137 -2.72 3.15 24.95
N LYS A 138 -2.16 4.37 25.02
CA LYS A 138 -1.31 4.80 26.14
C LYS A 138 -2.02 4.69 27.48
N LYS A 139 -3.27 5.18 27.57
CA LYS A 139 -4.05 5.11 28.81
C LYS A 139 -4.26 3.66 29.25
N ILE A 140 -4.69 2.79 28.35
CA ILE A 140 -4.95 1.37 28.64
C ILE A 140 -3.68 0.67 29.13
N LEU A 141 -2.57 0.79 28.39
CA LEU A 141 -1.34 0.09 28.71
C LEU A 141 -0.63 0.63 29.94
N SER A 142 -0.64 1.96 30.14
CA SER A 142 -0.07 2.57 31.34
C SER A 142 -0.82 2.11 32.60
N SER A 143 -2.17 2.07 32.56
CA SER A 143 -2.98 1.57 33.68
C SER A 143 -2.78 0.08 33.95
N ARG A 144 -2.55 -0.74 32.90
CA ARG A 144 -2.36 -2.18 33.04
C ARG A 144 -0.97 -2.57 33.55
N THR A 145 0.06 -1.80 33.19
CA THR A 145 1.47 -2.19 33.39
C THR A 145 2.23 -1.31 34.37
N GLY A 146 1.74 -0.09 34.64
CA GLY A 146 2.47 0.93 35.40
C GLY A 146 3.70 1.50 34.67
N LYS A 147 3.96 1.10 33.42
CA LYS A 147 5.13 1.53 32.65
C LYS A 147 4.84 2.77 31.81
N LYS A 148 5.89 3.50 31.45
CA LYS A 148 5.82 4.57 30.47
C LYS A 148 5.45 3.99 29.10
N VAL A 149 4.48 4.62 28.43
CA VAL A 149 4.06 4.23 27.07
C VAL A 149 4.34 5.37 26.09
N LEU A 150 5.06 5.06 25.00
CA LEU A 150 5.32 5.99 23.91
C LEU A 150 4.64 5.52 22.64
N ALA A 151 4.01 6.47 21.93
CA ALA A 151 3.37 6.21 20.65
C ALA A 151 4.28 6.58 19.49
N VAL A 152 4.33 5.71 18.48
CA VAL A 152 5.15 5.90 17.27
C VAL A 152 4.29 5.68 16.03
N ASN A 153 4.24 6.67 15.15
CA ASN A 153 3.83 6.46 13.77
C ASN A 153 5.07 6.10 12.94
N GLY A 154 5.17 4.83 12.57
CA GLY A 154 6.27 4.30 11.77
C GLY A 154 5.96 4.40 10.28
N CYS A 155 6.83 5.03 9.49
CA CYS A 155 6.68 5.11 8.04
C CYS A 155 7.85 4.39 7.35
N CYS A 156 7.55 3.35 6.57
CA CYS A 156 8.56 2.51 5.92
C CYS A 156 9.40 3.27 4.89
N PHE A 157 8.83 4.29 4.22
CA PHE A 157 9.58 5.18 3.33
C PHE A 157 9.22 6.66 3.52
N GLY A 158 10.08 7.52 2.97
CA GLY A 158 9.97 8.98 3.07
C GLY A 158 10.88 9.56 4.16
N LYS A 159 10.86 10.89 4.30
CA LYS A 159 11.70 11.63 5.24
C LYS A 159 10.84 12.61 6.04
N ASP A 160 11.03 12.61 7.36
CA ASP A 160 10.46 13.62 8.27
C ASP A 160 11.54 14.05 9.26
N ASN A 161 11.89 15.33 9.21
CA ASN A 161 12.95 15.90 10.05
C ASN A 161 12.43 16.47 11.38
N LYS A 162 11.12 16.41 11.63
CA LYS A 162 10.47 16.93 12.85
C LYS A 162 9.65 15.81 13.52
N PRO A 163 10.31 14.79 14.09
CA PRO A 163 9.66 13.55 14.48
C PRO A 163 8.65 13.74 15.62
N ASP A 164 8.87 14.68 16.54
CA ASP A 164 7.90 14.95 17.59
C ASP A 164 6.67 15.69 17.04
N LYS A 165 5.48 15.09 17.20
CA LYS A 165 4.19 15.63 16.76
C LYS A 165 3.28 16.04 17.91
N GLY A 166 3.82 16.21 19.13
CA GLY A 166 3.07 16.65 20.30
C GLY A 166 2.09 15.58 20.79
N GLY A 167 2.58 14.34 20.94
CA GLY A 167 1.77 13.20 21.39
C GLY A 167 2.24 11.86 20.82
N TYR A 168 3.00 11.87 19.73
CA TYR A 168 3.64 10.67 19.20
C TYR A 168 4.90 11.07 18.42
N LEU A 169 5.79 10.09 18.23
CA LEU A 169 6.94 10.24 17.35
C LEU A 169 6.57 9.76 15.95
N LYS A 170 6.82 10.55 14.92
CA LYS A 170 6.76 10.12 13.53
C LYS A 170 8.17 9.78 13.05
N LEU A 171 8.44 8.49 12.88
CA LEU A 171 9.73 8.00 12.41
C LEU A 171 9.56 7.54 10.97
N CYS A 172 10.39 8.04 10.04
CA CYS A 172 10.26 7.76 8.61
C CYS A 172 11.57 7.20 8.04
N GLY A 173 11.45 6.22 7.15
CA GLY A 173 12.59 5.64 6.43
C GLY A 173 13.62 5.07 7.40
N GLN A 174 14.89 5.45 7.24
CA GLN A 174 16.01 5.01 8.08
C GLN A 174 15.66 5.04 9.58
N ARG A 175 15.10 6.14 10.09
CA ARG A 175 14.76 6.28 11.52
C ARG A 175 13.79 5.20 12.00
N PHE A 176 12.83 4.82 11.17
CA PHE A 176 11.87 3.79 11.53
C PHE A 176 12.49 2.40 11.48
N TRP A 177 13.22 2.08 10.41
CA TRP A 177 13.89 0.79 10.25
C TRP A 177 14.93 0.55 11.33
N GLU A 178 15.71 1.58 11.68
CA GLU A 178 16.66 1.53 12.80
C GLU A 178 15.92 1.36 14.13
N PHE A 179 14.83 2.11 14.36
CA PHE A 179 14.07 2.03 15.60
C PHE A 179 13.56 0.62 15.88
N ILE A 180 13.01 -0.07 14.88
CA ILE A 180 12.44 -1.41 15.04
C ILE A 180 13.47 -2.55 14.99
N SER A 181 14.72 -2.28 14.61
CA SER A 181 15.74 -3.33 14.42
C SER A 181 17.03 -3.15 15.23
N GLY A 182 17.34 -1.93 15.64
CA GLY A 182 18.66 -1.54 16.14
C GLY A 182 19.77 -1.53 15.07
N ASN A 183 19.43 -1.66 13.78
CA ASN A 183 20.37 -1.60 12.66
C ASN A 183 20.10 -0.36 11.79
N GLU A 184 21.02 0.60 11.83
CA GLU A 184 20.97 1.84 11.03
C GLU A 184 20.92 1.59 9.52
N LYS A 185 21.57 0.52 9.04
CA LYS A 185 21.67 0.20 7.60
C LYS A 185 20.51 -0.61 7.06
N LEU A 186 19.58 -1.07 7.92
CA LEU A 186 18.56 -2.01 7.52
C LEU A 186 17.68 -1.51 6.37
N TYR A 187 17.41 -0.21 6.30
CA TYR A 187 16.60 0.37 5.21
C TYR A 187 17.25 0.21 3.82
N ILE A 188 18.58 0.05 3.76
CA ILE A 188 19.32 -0.27 2.54
C ILE A 188 19.38 -1.80 2.39
N ASP A 189 19.71 -2.51 3.47
CA ASP A 189 19.93 -3.96 3.45
C ASP A 189 18.69 -4.74 2.96
N ILE A 190 17.47 -4.21 3.15
CA ILE A 190 16.23 -4.85 2.68
C ILE A 190 15.95 -4.66 1.19
N VAL A 191 16.65 -3.77 0.48
CA VAL A 191 16.38 -3.50 -0.95
C VAL A 191 16.70 -4.72 -1.81
N GLU A 192 17.87 -5.31 -1.61
CA GLU A 192 18.31 -6.50 -2.36
C GLU A 192 17.35 -7.70 -2.20
N PRO A 193 16.99 -8.15 -0.98
CA PRO A 193 16.08 -9.27 -0.83
C PRO A 193 14.70 -8.99 -1.43
N ILE A 194 14.19 -7.75 -1.37
CA ILE A 194 12.89 -7.39 -1.96
C ILE A 194 12.96 -7.48 -3.50
N GLY A 195 14.08 -7.11 -4.10
CA GLY A 195 14.30 -7.18 -5.55
C GLY A 195 14.70 -8.57 -6.07
N TYR A 196 15.03 -9.51 -5.19
CA TYR A 196 15.55 -10.81 -5.56
C TYR A 196 14.52 -11.61 -6.40
N LYS A 197 14.96 -12.07 -7.59
CA LYS A 197 14.13 -12.76 -8.60
C LYS A 197 12.91 -11.97 -9.08
N ALA A 198 12.86 -10.65 -8.89
CA ALA A 198 11.77 -9.83 -9.40
C ALA A 198 11.64 -9.92 -10.93
N LYS A 199 12.77 -10.09 -11.64
CA LYS A 199 12.81 -10.23 -13.11
C LYS A 199 12.11 -11.51 -13.59
N GLU A 200 12.48 -12.67 -13.03
CA GLU A 200 11.88 -13.97 -13.37
C GLU A 200 10.36 -13.96 -13.14
N LYS A 201 9.91 -13.33 -12.04
CA LYS A 201 8.49 -13.22 -11.69
C LYS A 201 7.71 -12.21 -12.53
N ASN A 202 8.37 -11.45 -13.40
CA ASN A 202 7.74 -10.42 -14.22
C ASN A 202 7.41 -10.87 -15.64
N GLU A 203 8.01 -11.97 -16.12
CA GLU A 203 7.79 -12.46 -17.50
C GLU A 203 6.31 -12.82 -17.74
N GLU A 204 5.75 -13.66 -16.88
CA GLU A 204 4.32 -14.03 -16.93
C GLU A 204 3.40 -12.79 -16.83
N PHE A 205 3.77 -11.82 -15.99
CA PHE A 205 2.98 -10.59 -15.84
C PHE A 205 2.95 -9.77 -17.13
N VAL A 206 4.09 -9.63 -17.81
CA VAL A 206 4.20 -8.86 -19.06
C VAL A 206 3.36 -9.48 -20.16
N GLU A 207 3.40 -10.80 -20.33
CA GLU A 207 2.59 -11.50 -21.33
C GLU A 207 1.09 -11.35 -21.05
N ASN A 208 0.66 -11.56 -19.80
CA ASN A 208 -0.75 -11.42 -19.42
C ASN A 208 -1.22 -9.96 -19.56
N TYR A 209 -0.38 -8.99 -19.22
CA TYR A 209 -0.68 -7.56 -19.40
C TYR A 209 -0.92 -7.24 -20.88
N ALA A 210 -0.02 -7.69 -21.76
CA ALA A 210 -0.13 -7.47 -23.20
C ALA A 210 -1.41 -8.09 -23.79
N GLN A 211 -1.78 -9.29 -23.32
CA GLN A 211 -3.03 -9.92 -23.77
C GLN A 211 -4.27 -9.13 -23.33
N ILE A 212 -4.28 -8.65 -22.08
CA ILE A 212 -5.41 -7.93 -21.50
C ILE A 212 -5.59 -6.56 -22.11
N ILE A 213 -4.51 -5.80 -22.31
CA ILE A 213 -4.61 -4.47 -22.92
C ILE A 213 -5.18 -4.57 -24.35
N ASN A 214 -4.78 -5.57 -25.12
CA ASN A 214 -5.32 -5.81 -26.46
C ASN A 214 -6.82 -6.16 -26.41
N LYS A 215 -7.22 -7.08 -25.53
CA LYS A 215 -8.63 -7.46 -25.34
C LYS A 215 -9.50 -6.28 -24.92
N LEU A 216 -9.06 -5.52 -23.91
CA LEU A 216 -9.79 -4.36 -23.40
C LEU A 216 -9.87 -3.23 -24.43
N THR A 217 -8.81 -3.00 -25.20
CA THR A 217 -8.80 -1.98 -26.27
C THR A 217 -9.80 -2.35 -27.36
N LEU A 218 -9.84 -3.62 -27.78
CA LEU A 218 -10.82 -4.10 -28.75
C LEU A 218 -12.25 -3.95 -28.22
N GLU A 219 -12.51 -4.44 -27.01
CA GLU A 219 -13.84 -4.35 -26.38
C GLU A 219 -14.27 -2.88 -26.21
N PHE A 220 -13.36 -2.00 -25.80
CA PHE A 220 -13.63 -0.58 -25.66
C PHE A 220 -13.94 0.07 -27.02
N SER A 221 -13.14 -0.23 -28.04
CA SER A 221 -13.33 0.33 -29.38
C SER A 221 -14.69 -0.03 -29.95
N GLN A 222 -15.13 -1.29 -29.78
CA GLN A 222 -16.45 -1.75 -30.20
C GLN A 222 -17.61 -1.06 -29.47
N LYS A 223 -17.42 -0.68 -28.20
CA LYS A 223 -18.49 -0.14 -27.36
C LYS A 223 -18.52 1.38 -27.31
N PHE A 224 -17.38 2.04 -27.40
CA PHE A 224 -17.21 3.46 -27.06
C PHE A 224 -16.47 4.26 -28.13
N CYS A 225 -16.21 3.69 -29.31
CA CYS A 225 -15.69 4.45 -30.44
C CYS A 225 -16.65 4.43 -31.63
N ASP A 226 -16.79 5.58 -32.29
CA ASP A 226 -17.53 5.75 -33.54
C ASP A 226 -16.55 6.25 -34.60
N ASP A 227 -16.50 5.59 -35.76
CA ASP A 227 -15.56 5.93 -36.86
C ASP A 227 -14.09 6.09 -36.39
N GLY A 228 -13.65 5.16 -35.53
CA GLY A 228 -12.29 5.17 -34.96
C GLY A 228 -12.02 6.26 -33.92
N LYS A 229 -13.01 7.09 -33.57
CA LYS A 229 -12.89 8.15 -32.56
C LYS A 229 -13.60 7.78 -31.27
N ILE A 230 -13.01 8.12 -30.14
CA ILE A 230 -13.64 7.91 -28.83
C ILE A 230 -14.91 8.77 -28.73
N ASN A 231 -16.06 8.11 -28.54
CA ASN A 231 -17.31 8.76 -28.18
C ASN A 231 -17.30 9.09 -26.67
N TRP A 232 -16.82 10.29 -26.36
CA TRP A 232 -16.70 10.78 -25.00
C TRP A 232 -18.05 10.95 -24.29
N GLU A 233 -19.10 11.32 -25.01
CA GLU A 233 -20.44 11.44 -24.45
C GLU A 233 -20.92 10.09 -23.94
N LYS A 234 -20.87 9.05 -24.78
CA LYS A 234 -21.24 7.68 -24.43
C LYS A 234 -20.43 7.15 -23.25
N LEU A 235 -19.12 7.40 -23.25
CA LEU A 235 -18.25 7.03 -22.14
C LEU A 235 -18.63 7.73 -20.83
N VAL A 236 -18.88 9.04 -20.87
CA VAL A 236 -19.22 9.83 -19.67
C VAL A 236 -20.61 9.47 -19.16
N VAL A 237 -21.60 9.27 -20.05
CA VAL A 237 -22.92 8.77 -19.67
C VAL A 237 -22.82 7.43 -18.96
N TYR A 238 -21.98 6.52 -19.46
CA TYR A 238 -21.73 5.25 -18.77
C TYR A 238 -21.04 5.41 -17.41
N ASN A 239 -20.04 6.29 -17.32
CA ASN A 239 -19.22 6.46 -16.11
C ASN A 239 -19.93 7.25 -14.99
N SER A 240 -20.63 8.33 -15.36
CA SER A 240 -21.14 9.37 -14.45
C SER A 240 -22.65 9.59 -14.56
N GLY A 241 -23.33 8.98 -15.54
CA GLY A 241 -24.76 9.11 -15.70
C GLY A 241 -25.53 8.48 -14.54
N PHE A 242 -26.67 9.07 -14.19
CA PHE A 242 -27.58 8.47 -13.22
C PHE A 242 -28.28 7.25 -13.83
N GLU A 243 -28.42 6.17 -13.08
CA GLU A 243 -29.29 5.05 -13.45
C GLU A 243 -30.73 5.41 -13.05
N LYS A 244 -31.68 5.40 -13.98
CA LYS A 244 -33.11 5.51 -13.63
C LYS A 244 -33.50 4.25 -12.86
N ILE A 245 -33.70 4.38 -11.55
CA ILE A 245 -34.28 3.31 -10.74
C ILE A 245 -35.75 3.17 -11.16
N ILE A 246 -36.03 2.17 -12.00
CA ILE A 246 -37.40 1.75 -12.25
C ILE A 246 -37.85 1.04 -10.98
N LYS A 247 -38.66 1.73 -10.16
CA LYS A 247 -39.37 1.09 -9.06
C LYS A 247 -40.30 0.04 -9.67
N LYS A 248 -40.01 -1.25 -9.41
CA LYS A 248 -40.99 -2.32 -9.59
C LYS A 248 -42.06 -2.21 -8.51
#